data_AF-A0A4Q2JPL8-F1
#
_entry.id   AF-A0A4Q2JPL8-F1
#
_cell.length_a   1.000
_cell.length_b   1.000
_cell.length_c   1.000
_cell.angle_alpha   90.00
_cell.angle_beta   90.00
_cell.angle_gamma   90.00
#
_symmetry.space_group_name_H-M   'P 1'
#
loop_
_entity.id
_entity.type
_entity.pdbx_description
1 polymer ?
#
loop_
_entity_poly.entity_id
_entity_poly.type
_entity_poly.pdbx_seq_one_letter_code
_entity_poly.pdbx_strand_id
1 'polypeptide(L)'
;MPIAAFLRIWLACVVACFPLLALLLTPELMRSRAGSEQLLMIGTFALLALLVAAFIAAPWMGAIAAPVAERWTPRVALAKTRAVWRSRTGSAWLVLAAAVLIYAAAQAVGYWVGTVVPSVSDNPAFGTDASEPRWLIDYPAYVLQALTIYSITTLAIAWYGWRMRTLSLASAGARTRASETRSHETLTGRSCTS
;
A
#
# COMPACT_ATOMS: atom_id res chain seq x y z
N MET A 1 -1.21 16.27 15.64
CA MET A 1 -2.20 15.35 15.03
C MET A 1 -1.65 14.58 13.80
N PRO A 2 -0.66 13.67 13.96
CA PRO A 2 -0.21 12.79 12.87
C PRO A 2 -1.07 11.52 12.69
N ILE A 3 -1.62 10.97 13.79
CA ILE A 3 -2.35 9.69 13.81
C ILE A 3 -3.69 9.79 13.09
N ALA A 4 -4.49 10.84 13.36
CA ALA A 4 -5.78 11.02 12.70
C ALA A 4 -5.67 11.13 11.17
N ALA A 5 -4.62 11.78 10.67
CA ALA A 5 -4.35 11.85 9.24
C ALA A 5 -4.00 10.47 8.68
N PHE A 6 -3.15 9.71 9.38
CA PHE A 6 -2.81 8.34 8.98
C PHE A 6 -4.04 7.43 8.92
N LEU A 7 -4.91 7.46 9.93
CA LEU A 7 -6.14 6.66 9.95
C LEU A 7 -7.09 6.98 8.80
N ARG A 8 -7.26 8.27 8.46
CA ARG A 8 -8.06 8.69 7.29
C ARG A 8 -7.47 8.17 5.99
N ILE A 9 -6.14 8.25 5.84
CA ILE A 9 -5.44 7.72 4.66
C ILE A 9 -5.62 6.21 4.56
N TRP A 10 -5.50 5.49 5.69
CA TRP A 10 -5.72 4.06 5.73
C TRP A 10 -7.15 3.68 5.34
N LEU A 11 -8.16 4.35 5.89
CA LEU A 11 -9.56 4.12 5.52
C LEU A 11 -9.81 4.37 4.02
N ALA A 12 -9.22 5.44 3.46
CA ALA A 12 -9.32 5.70 2.02
C ALA A 12 -8.64 4.60 1.19
N CYS A 13 -7.50 4.06 1.64
CA CYS A 13 -6.86 2.91 0.99
C CYS A 13 -7.73 1.66 1.10
N VAL A 14 -8.36 1.39 2.24
CA VAL A 14 -9.31 0.28 2.44
C VAL A 14 -10.52 0.36 1.52
N VAL A 15 -10.98 1.55 1.15
CA VAL A 15 -12.09 1.70 0.20
C VAL A 15 -11.59 1.61 -1.24
N ALA A 16 -10.55 2.36 -1.59
CA ALA A 16 -10.05 2.43 -2.96
C ALA A 16 -9.39 1.12 -3.44
N CYS A 17 -8.86 0.33 -2.52
CA CYS A 17 -8.25 -0.97 -2.82
C CYS A 17 -9.28 -2.12 -2.83
N PHE A 18 -10.58 -1.86 -2.82
CA PHE A 18 -11.60 -2.91 -2.90
C PHE A 18 -11.39 -3.92 -4.05
N PRO A 19 -10.88 -3.54 -5.24
CA PRO A 19 -10.52 -4.51 -6.27
C PRO A 19 -9.47 -5.55 -5.83
N LEU A 20 -8.52 -5.20 -4.95
CA LEU A 20 -7.59 -6.17 -4.36
C LEU A 20 -8.34 -7.17 -3.49
N LEU A 21 -9.30 -6.71 -2.68
CA LEU A 21 -10.12 -7.61 -1.87
C LEU A 21 -10.96 -8.55 -2.74
N ALA A 22 -11.60 -8.03 -3.79
CA ALA A 22 -12.40 -8.84 -4.72
C ALA A 22 -11.55 -9.95 -5.38
N LEU A 23 -10.31 -9.62 -5.77
CA LEU A 23 -9.38 -10.62 -6.30
C LEU A 23 -8.99 -11.65 -5.23
N LEU A 24 -8.64 -11.21 -4.02
CA LEU A 24 -8.28 -12.09 -2.91
C LEU A 24 -9.44 -13.02 -2.49
N LEU A 25 -10.69 -12.58 -2.66
CA LEU A 25 -11.88 -13.37 -2.36
C LEU A 25 -12.24 -14.39 -3.45
N THR A 26 -11.51 -14.44 -4.57
CA THR A 26 -11.71 -15.40 -5.66
C THR A 26 -10.72 -16.56 -5.52
N PRO A 27 -11.11 -17.72 -4.95
CA PRO A 27 -10.16 -18.80 -4.66
C PRO A 27 -9.52 -19.38 -5.92
N GLU A 28 -10.27 -19.51 -7.01
CA GLU A 28 -9.81 -20.06 -8.30
C GLU A 28 -8.60 -19.31 -8.87
N LEU A 29 -8.50 -18.00 -8.60
CA LEU A 29 -7.41 -17.15 -9.06
C LEU A 29 -6.23 -17.13 -8.08
N MET A 30 -6.44 -17.47 -6.82
CA MET A 30 -5.46 -17.30 -5.73
C MET A 30 -4.95 -18.64 -5.15
N ARG A 31 -5.57 -19.77 -5.49
CA ARG A 31 -5.23 -21.11 -5.01
C ARG A 31 -5.21 -22.10 -6.17
N SER A 32 -4.07 -22.73 -6.43
CA SER A 32 -3.98 -23.83 -7.40
C SER A 32 -4.88 -25.02 -7.07
N ARG A 33 -5.28 -25.18 -5.81
CA ARG A 33 -6.19 -26.25 -5.38
C ARG A 33 -7.67 -25.96 -5.70
N ALA A 34 -8.01 -24.71 -6.00
CA ALA A 34 -9.36 -24.27 -6.32
C ALA A 34 -9.59 -24.11 -7.83
N GLY A 35 -8.52 -24.02 -8.61
CA GLY A 35 -8.58 -23.77 -10.06
C GLY A 35 -7.40 -24.42 -10.78
N SER A 36 -7.03 -23.87 -11.94
CA SER A 36 -5.87 -24.34 -12.71
C SER A 36 -4.61 -23.52 -12.39
N GLU A 37 -3.43 -24.06 -12.71
CA GLU A 37 -2.17 -23.30 -12.62
C GLU A 37 -2.20 -22.03 -13.49
N GLN A 38 -2.88 -22.08 -14.64
CA GLN A 38 -3.07 -20.93 -15.52
C GLN A 38 -3.90 -19.83 -14.85
N LEU A 39 -4.99 -20.19 -14.17
CA LEU A 39 -5.80 -19.22 -13.42
C LEU A 39 -5.03 -18.61 -12.25
N LEU A 40 -4.21 -19.41 -11.56
CA LEU A 40 -3.31 -18.92 -10.51
C LEU A 40 -2.30 -17.91 -11.06
N MET A 41 -1.73 -18.18 -12.24
CA MET A 41 -0.80 -17.26 -12.90
C MET A 41 -1.48 -15.93 -13.26
N ILE A 42 -2.68 -15.99 -13.84
CA ILE A 42 -3.50 -14.81 -14.17
C ILE A 42 -3.81 -14.01 -12.91
N GLY A 43 -4.26 -14.67 -11.84
CA GLY A 43 -4.55 -14.04 -10.56
C GLY A 43 -3.31 -13.39 -9.95
N THR A 44 -2.16 -14.05 -9.99
CA THR A 44 -0.89 -13.50 -9.48
C THR A 44 -0.46 -12.26 -10.25
N PHE A 45 -0.57 -12.27 -11.57
CA PHE A 45 -0.27 -11.10 -12.40
C PHE A 45 -1.24 -9.94 -12.13
N ALA A 46 -2.53 -10.23 -12.02
CA ALA A 46 -3.56 -9.25 -11.66
C ALA A 46 -3.28 -8.64 -10.28
N LEU A 47 -2.88 -9.46 -9.30
CA LEU A 47 -2.52 -9.02 -7.96
C LEU A 47 -1.33 -8.07 -7.99
N LEU A 48 -0.27 -8.43 -8.73
CA LEU A 48 0.90 -7.56 -8.90
C LEU A 48 0.53 -6.23 -9.56
N ALA A 49 -0.25 -6.25 -10.63
CA ALA A 49 -0.69 -5.05 -11.34
C ALA A 49 -1.50 -4.13 -10.43
N LEU A 50 -2.46 -4.69 -9.67
CA LEU A 50 -3.27 -3.94 -8.71
C LEU A 50 -2.44 -3.37 -7.56
N LEU A 51 -1.47 -4.13 -7.03
CA LEU A 51 -0.55 -3.65 -5.99
C LEU A 51 0.28 -2.47 -6.50
N VAL A 52 0.90 -2.60 -7.68
CA VAL A 52 1.68 -1.52 -8.30
C VAL A 52 0.81 -0.28 -8.51
N ALA A 53 -0.38 -0.44 -9.07
CA ALA A 53 -1.34 0.65 -9.25
C ALA A 53 -1.70 1.32 -7.92
N ALA A 54 -1.95 0.53 -6.87
CA ALA A 54 -2.29 1.05 -5.54
C ALA A 54 -1.13 1.84 -4.91
N PHE A 55 0.11 1.36 -5.03
CA PHE A 55 1.29 2.11 -4.55
C PHE A 55 1.51 3.40 -5.33
N ILE A 56 1.30 3.40 -6.65
CA ILE A 56 1.36 4.61 -7.48
C ILE A 56 0.26 5.60 -7.06
N ALA A 57 -0.96 5.12 -6.80
CA ALA A 57 -2.11 5.94 -6.42
C ALA A 57 -2.09 6.38 -4.95
N ALA A 58 -1.31 5.75 -4.07
CA ALA A 58 -1.28 6.01 -2.63
C ALA A 58 -1.12 7.49 -2.24
N PRO A 59 -0.25 8.29 -2.88
CA PRO A 59 -0.14 9.71 -2.56
C PRO A 59 -1.41 10.49 -2.89
N TRP A 60 -2.08 10.13 -4.00
CA TRP A 60 -3.34 10.74 -4.42
C TRP A 60 -4.49 10.36 -3.47
N MET A 61 -4.62 9.07 -3.13
CA MET A 61 -5.58 8.60 -2.14
C MET A 61 -5.39 9.32 -0.79
N GLY A 62 -4.14 9.45 -0.36
CA GLY A 62 -3.83 10.15 0.88
C GLY A 62 -4.07 11.66 0.83
N ALA A 63 -3.99 12.28 -0.35
CA ALA A 63 -4.30 13.70 -0.53
C ALA A 63 -5.80 13.99 -0.56
N ILE A 64 -6.63 13.03 -0.99
CA ILE A 64 -8.09 13.10 -0.84
C ILE A 64 -8.46 13.01 0.64
N ALA A 65 -7.89 12.05 1.35
CA ALA A 65 -8.28 11.73 2.73
C ALA A 65 -7.72 12.69 3.79
N ALA A 66 -6.52 13.22 3.57
CA ALA A 66 -5.82 14.08 4.52
C ALA A 66 -5.09 15.24 3.81
N PRO A 67 -5.83 16.13 3.12
CA PRO A 67 -5.24 17.27 2.43
C PRO A 67 -4.53 18.22 3.40
N VAL A 68 -3.57 18.97 2.86
CA VAL A 68 -2.94 20.12 3.53
C VAL A 68 -3.02 21.28 2.56
N ALA A 69 -3.63 22.38 3.02
CA ALA A 69 -3.87 23.59 2.21
C ALA A 69 -2.65 23.93 1.33
N GLU A 70 -2.88 23.98 0.01
CA GLU A 70 -1.92 24.26 -1.09
C GLU A 70 -0.64 23.39 -1.14
N ARG A 71 -0.33 22.65 -0.08
CA ARG A 71 0.92 21.91 0.09
C ARG A 71 0.74 20.43 -0.23
N TRP A 72 -0.43 19.87 -0.04
CA TRP A 72 -0.74 18.47 -0.31
C TRP A 72 -2.20 18.33 -0.73
N THR A 73 -2.44 18.37 -2.04
CA THR A 73 -3.78 18.24 -2.65
C THR A 73 -3.77 17.17 -3.75
N PRO A 74 -4.92 16.59 -4.13
CA PRO A 74 -4.97 15.53 -5.15
C PRO A 74 -4.32 15.93 -6.47
N ARG A 75 -4.43 17.20 -6.87
CA ARG A 75 -3.86 17.74 -8.11
C ARG A 75 -2.32 17.71 -8.14
N VAL A 76 -1.66 17.82 -6.99
CA VAL A 76 -0.20 17.96 -6.90
C VAL A 76 0.50 16.78 -6.22
N ALA A 77 -0.23 15.86 -5.60
CA ALA A 77 0.33 14.80 -4.75
C ALA A 77 1.30 13.89 -5.51
N LEU A 78 0.93 13.45 -6.72
CA LEU A 78 1.79 12.60 -7.55
C LEU A 78 3.05 13.35 -8.01
N ALA A 79 2.90 14.61 -8.44
CA ALA A 79 4.03 15.44 -8.85
C ALA A 79 5.01 15.69 -7.69
N LYS A 80 4.50 15.97 -6.48
CA LYS A 80 5.32 16.15 -5.27
C LYS A 80 6.00 14.86 -4.85
N THR A 81 5.32 13.72 -4.97
CA THR A 81 5.90 12.40 -4.72
C THR A 81 7.03 12.11 -5.71
N ARG A 82 6.82 12.39 -7.01
CA ARG A 82 7.87 12.28 -8.04
C ARG A 82 9.07 13.19 -7.75
N ALA A 83 8.82 14.40 -7.24
CA ALA A 83 9.90 15.31 -6.81
C ALA A 83 10.69 14.75 -5.61
N VAL A 84 10.04 14.07 -4.66
CA VAL A 84 10.72 13.36 -3.56
C VAL A 84 11.59 12.23 -4.11
N TRP A 85 11.09 11.42 -5.04
CA TRP A 85 11.87 10.37 -5.69
C TRP A 85 13.14 10.88 -6.40
N ARG A 86 13.09 12.09 -6.95
CA ARG A 86 14.24 12.73 -7.62
C ARG A 86 15.22 13.41 -6.67
N SER A 87 14.72 14.05 -5.61
CA SER A 87 15.55 14.88 -4.70
C SER A 87 16.02 14.15 -3.45
N ARG A 88 15.34 13.06 -3.06
CA ARG A 88 15.60 12.26 -1.85
C ARG A 88 15.45 10.77 -2.15
N THR A 89 16.12 10.33 -3.21
CA THR A 89 16.00 8.95 -3.74
C THR A 89 16.28 7.90 -2.67
N GLY A 90 17.32 8.07 -1.84
CA GLY A 90 17.62 7.14 -0.74
C GLY A 90 16.46 7.03 0.26
N SER A 91 15.88 8.14 0.72
CA SER A 91 14.74 8.11 1.63
C SER A 91 13.48 7.52 0.97
N ALA A 92 13.26 7.79 -0.31
CA ALA A 92 12.13 7.22 -1.05
C ALA A 92 12.24 5.69 -1.17
N TRP A 93 13.45 5.17 -1.47
CA TRP A 93 13.71 3.74 -1.48
C TRP A 93 13.55 3.10 -0.10
N LEU A 94 14.05 3.71 0.97
CA LEU A 94 13.86 3.20 2.33
C LEU A 94 12.38 3.12 2.72
N VAL A 95 11.59 4.12 2.32
CA VAL A 95 10.13 4.10 2.51
C VAL A 95 9.50 3.00 1.66
N LEU A 96 9.86 2.85 0.39
CA LEU A 96 9.32 1.75 -0.41
C LEU A 96 9.69 0.37 0.18
N ALA A 97 10.95 0.17 0.56
CA ALA A 97 11.44 -1.07 1.15
C ALA A 97 10.71 -1.41 2.45
N ALA A 98 10.51 -0.44 3.34
CA ALA A 98 9.75 -0.64 4.57
C ALA A 98 8.28 -1.01 4.28
N ALA A 99 7.65 -0.40 3.27
CA ALA A 99 6.29 -0.78 2.88
C ALA A 99 6.23 -2.21 2.31
N VAL A 100 7.22 -2.61 1.51
CA VAL A 100 7.37 -3.98 1.02
C VAL A 100 7.58 -4.98 2.16
N LEU A 101 8.36 -4.62 3.19
CA LEU A 101 8.53 -5.46 4.39
C LEU A 101 7.22 -5.63 5.17
N ILE A 102 6.41 -4.58 5.31
CA ILE A 102 5.07 -4.68 5.92
C ILE A 102 4.18 -5.62 5.10
N TYR A 103 4.24 -5.55 3.77
CA TYR A 103 3.51 -6.47 2.90
C TYR A 103 4.02 -7.92 3.02
N ALA A 104 5.33 -8.14 3.10
CA ALA A 104 5.89 -9.47 3.32
C ALA A 104 5.44 -10.04 4.67
N ALA A 105 5.37 -9.21 5.71
CA ALA A 105 4.80 -9.59 7.00
C ALA A 105 3.30 -9.95 6.88
N ALA A 106 2.54 -9.27 6.02
CA ALA A 106 1.15 -9.64 5.73
C ALA A 106 1.03 -11.07 5.20
N GLN A 107 1.94 -11.47 4.30
CA GLN A 107 1.97 -12.83 3.76
C GLN A 107 2.34 -13.86 4.81
N ALA A 108 3.31 -13.55 5.68
CA ALA A 108 3.66 -14.43 6.80
C ALA A 108 2.48 -14.61 7.79
N VAL A 109 1.77 -13.53 8.12
CA VAL A 109 0.57 -13.59 8.97
C VAL A 109 -0.55 -14.35 8.27
N GLY A 110 -0.77 -14.11 6.97
CA GLY A 110 -1.75 -14.85 6.18
C GLY A 110 -1.46 -16.35 6.12
N TYR A 111 -0.19 -16.73 5.98
CA TYR A 111 0.25 -18.11 6.07
C TYR A 111 -0.05 -18.70 7.45
N TRP A 112 0.33 -18.01 8.52
CA TRP A 112 0.05 -18.43 9.89
C TRP A 112 -1.45 -18.62 10.14
N VAL A 113 -2.30 -17.67 9.72
CA VAL A 113 -3.77 -17.81 9.80
C VAL A 113 -4.25 -19.06 9.05
N GLY A 114 -3.73 -19.30 7.85
CA GLY A 114 -4.05 -20.49 7.06
C GLY A 114 -3.57 -21.82 7.69
N THR A 115 -2.57 -21.78 8.59
CA THR A 115 -2.16 -22.95 9.37
C THR A 115 -3.04 -23.20 10.60
N VAL A 116 -3.53 -22.14 11.26
CA VAL A 116 -4.37 -22.23 12.46
C VAL A 116 -5.82 -22.51 12.09
N VAL A 117 -6.30 -21.96 10.97
CA VAL A 117 -7.65 -22.13 10.44
C VAL A 117 -7.53 -22.65 9.00
N PRO A 118 -7.34 -23.97 8.80
CA PRO A 118 -7.12 -24.54 7.48
C PRO A 118 -8.34 -24.32 6.58
N SER A 119 -8.14 -23.54 5.51
CA SER A 119 -9.23 -23.25 4.57
C SER A 119 -9.35 -24.24 3.41
N VAL A 120 -8.44 -25.22 3.33
CA VAL A 120 -8.47 -26.29 2.33
C VAL A 120 -8.21 -27.62 3.00
N SER A 121 -9.04 -28.61 2.70
CA SER A 121 -8.90 -29.99 3.14
C SER A 121 -9.04 -30.96 1.96
N ASP A 122 -8.52 -32.18 2.11
CA ASP A 122 -8.76 -33.25 1.13
C ASP A 122 -10.24 -33.64 1.16
N ASN A 123 -10.84 -33.85 -0.01
CA ASN A 123 -12.20 -34.38 -0.09
C ASN A 123 -12.16 -35.91 0.11
N PRO A 124 -12.75 -36.46 1.20
CA PRO A 124 -12.76 -37.91 1.41
C PRO A 124 -13.51 -38.66 0.30
N ALA A 125 -14.49 -38.02 -0.35
CA ALA A 125 -15.26 -38.62 -1.44
C ALA A 125 -14.42 -38.84 -2.71
N PHE A 126 -13.36 -38.06 -2.92
CA PHE A 126 -12.45 -38.21 -4.06
C PHE A 126 -11.71 -39.56 -4.06
N GLY A 127 -11.48 -40.14 -2.88
CA GLY A 127 -10.85 -41.46 -2.75
C GLY A 127 -11.74 -42.60 -3.23
N THR A 128 -13.06 -42.40 -3.26
CA THR A 128 -14.07 -43.38 -3.68
C THR A 128 -14.66 -43.08 -5.05
N ASP A 129 -14.72 -41.81 -5.45
CA ASP A 129 -15.22 -41.35 -6.74
C ASP A 129 -14.29 -40.26 -7.30
N ALA A 130 -13.61 -40.58 -8.40
CA ALA A 130 -12.67 -39.66 -9.04
C ALA A 130 -13.36 -38.48 -9.76
N SER A 131 -14.70 -38.48 -9.88
CA SER A 131 -15.47 -37.37 -10.45
C SER A 131 -15.75 -36.24 -9.44
N GLU A 132 -15.61 -36.50 -8.15
CA GLU A 132 -15.71 -35.50 -7.08
C GLU A 132 -14.50 -34.54 -7.10
N PRO A 133 -14.62 -33.30 -6.60
CA PRO A 133 -13.48 -32.39 -6.51
C PRO A 133 -12.48 -32.88 -5.46
N ARG A 134 -11.18 -32.88 -5.80
CA ARG A 134 -10.09 -33.33 -4.91
C ARG A 134 -9.97 -32.53 -3.62
N TRP A 135 -10.28 -31.23 -3.66
CA TRP A 135 -10.08 -30.30 -2.56
C TRP A 135 -11.40 -29.67 -2.12
N LEU A 136 -11.66 -29.65 -0.82
CA LEU A 136 -12.76 -28.89 -0.22
C LEU A 136 -12.22 -27.55 0.27
N ILE A 137 -12.95 -26.47 -0.03
CA ILE A 137 -12.61 -25.12 0.42
C ILE A 137 -13.60 -24.70 1.50
N ASP A 138 -13.09 -24.48 2.72
CA ASP A 138 -13.83 -23.80 3.77
C ASP A 138 -13.82 -22.29 3.45
N TYR A 139 -14.95 -21.82 2.91
CA TYR A 139 -15.08 -20.44 2.47
C TYR A 139 -14.98 -19.42 3.64
N PRO A 140 -15.64 -19.62 4.80
CA PRO A 140 -15.42 -18.77 5.98
C PRO A 140 -13.95 -18.63 6.39
N ALA A 141 -13.21 -19.73 6.49
CA ALA A 141 -11.78 -19.71 6.83
C ALA A 141 -10.95 -18.98 5.76
N TYR A 142 -11.28 -19.21 4.49
CA TYR A 142 -10.64 -18.54 3.36
C TYR A 142 -10.87 -17.02 3.38
N VAL A 143 -12.10 -16.58 3.64
CA VAL A 143 -12.48 -15.17 3.77
C VAL A 143 -11.71 -14.50 4.90
N LEU A 144 -11.58 -15.16 6.06
CA LEU A 144 -10.80 -14.61 7.19
C LEU A 144 -9.32 -14.38 6.82
N GLN A 145 -8.71 -15.35 6.13
CA GLN A 145 -7.34 -15.21 5.65
C GLN A 145 -7.20 -14.06 4.63
N ALA A 146 -8.12 -13.97 3.66
CA ALA A 146 -8.13 -12.92 2.65
C ALA A 146 -8.30 -11.52 3.27
N LEU A 147 -9.23 -11.36 4.22
CA LEU A 147 -9.44 -10.12 4.96
C LEU A 147 -8.20 -9.70 5.74
N THR A 148 -7.52 -10.66 6.39
CA THR A 148 -6.29 -10.39 7.14
C THR A 148 -5.18 -9.85 6.23
N ILE A 149 -4.92 -10.54 5.11
CA ILE A 149 -3.92 -10.10 4.12
C ILE A 149 -4.31 -8.73 3.56
N TYR A 150 -5.59 -8.52 3.28
CA TYR A 150 -6.11 -7.25 2.75
C TYR A 150 -5.90 -6.08 3.71
N SER A 151 -6.25 -6.24 5.00
CA SER A 151 -6.09 -5.18 6.01
C SER A 151 -4.63 -4.75 6.19
N ILE A 152 -3.70 -5.70 6.20
CA ILE A 152 -2.27 -5.39 6.36
C ILE A 152 -1.69 -4.81 5.06
N THR A 153 -2.14 -5.29 3.89
CA THR A 153 -1.73 -4.75 2.59
C THR A 153 -2.14 -3.29 2.43
N THR A 154 -3.40 -2.96 2.75
CA THR A 154 -3.89 -1.58 2.73
C THR A 154 -3.20 -0.69 3.76
N LEU A 155 -2.80 -1.25 4.91
CA LEU A 155 -1.96 -0.56 5.90
C LEU A 155 -0.58 -0.21 5.33
N ALA A 156 0.08 -1.14 4.62
CA ALA A 156 1.37 -0.90 3.97
C ALA A 156 1.29 0.22 2.92
N ILE A 157 0.26 0.21 2.08
CA ILE A 157 -0.01 1.23 1.05
C ILE A 157 -0.26 2.60 1.70
N ALA A 158 -1.08 2.63 2.76
CA ALA A 158 -1.37 3.85 3.51
C ALA A 158 -0.12 4.43 4.19
N TRP A 159 0.71 3.55 4.76
CA TRP A 159 1.98 3.94 5.37
C TRP A 159 2.93 4.55 4.35
N TYR A 160 3.08 3.94 3.18
CA TYR A 160 3.87 4.49 2.08
C TYR A 160 3.36 5.89 1.67
N GLY A 161 2.05 6.04 1.40
CA GLY A 161 1.46 7.32 1.03
C GLY A 161 1.65 8.41 2.09
N TRP A 162 1.46 8.05 3.36
CA TRP A 162 1.67 8.95 4.50
C TRP A 162 3.13 9.37 4.65
N ARG A 163 4.09 8.45 4.48
CA ARG A 163 5.52 8.76 4.54
C ARG A 163 5.96 9.65 3.38
N MET A 164 5.50 9.39 2.16
CA MET A 164 5.79 10.27 1.02
C MET A 164 5.21 11.67 1.21
N ARG A 165 4.02 11.79 1.79
CA ARG A 165 3.45 13.07 2.24
C ARG A 165 4.39 13.78 3.21
N THR A 166 4.84 13.11 4.27
CA THR A 166 5.71 13.71 5.28
C THR A 166 7.05 14.18 4.70
N LEU A 167 7.67 13.39 3.82
CA LEU A 167 8.91 13.76 3.14
C LEU A 167 8.73 14.99 2.25
N SER A 168 7.62 15.06 1.50
CA SER A 168 7.35 16.21 0.63
C SER A 168 7.17 17.52 1.41
N LEU A 169 6.48 17.45 2.56
CA LEU A 169 6.20 18.61 3.40
C LEU A 169 7.47 19.09 4.10
N ALA A 170 8.34 18.17 4.54
CA ALA A 170 9.65 18.49 5.09
C ALA A 170 10.56 19.18 4.05
N SER A 171 10.56 18.71 2.79
CA SER A 171 11.30 19.35 1.70
C SER A 171 10.80 20.76 1.39
N ALA A 172 9.49 20.99 1.47
CA ALA A 172 8.92 22.32 1.28
C ALA A 172 9.35 23.30 2.40
N GLY A 173 9.24 22.88 3.66
CA GLY A 173 9.61 23.72 4.80
C GLY A 173 11.11 24.04 4.90
N ALA A 174 11.99 23.17 4.39
CA ALA A 174 13.42 23.46 4.30
C ALA A 174 13.73 24.55 3.26
N ARG A 175 13.04 24.55 2.11
CA ARG A 175 13.23 25.57 1.06
C ARG A 175 12.78 26.96 1.51
N THR A 176 11.63 27.05 2.18
CA THR A 176 11.12 28.34 2.70
C THR A 176 12.09 28.97 3.69
N ARG A 177 12.63 28.18 4.63
CA ARG A 177 13.64 28.68 5.59
C ARG A 177 14.93 29.14 4.92
N ALA A 178 15.39 28.40 3.90
CA ALA A 178 16.57 28.80 3.13
C ALA A 178 16.37 30.12 2.38
N SER A 179 15.18 30.35 1.79
CA SER A 179 14.87 31.62 1.14
C SER A 179 14.78 32.79 2.14
N GLU A 180 14.15 32.59 3.29
CA GLU A 180 14.06 33.63 4.34
C GLU A 180 15.44 34.03 4.87
N THR A 181 16.32 33.05 5.09
CA THR A 181 17.70 33.30 5.54
C THR A 181 18.47 34.13 4.51
N ARG A 182 18.38 33.76 3.22
CA ARG A 182 19.04 34.49 2.13
C ARG A 182 18.51 35.92 1.99
N SER A 183 17.20 36.14 2.15
CA SER A 183 16.60 37.48 2.13
C SER A 183 17.07 38.35 3.30
N HIS A 184 17.22 37.77 4.49
CA HIS A 184 17.73 38.49 5.67
C HIS A 184 19.22 38.88 5.51
N GLU A 185 20.05 38.00 4.96
CA GLU A 185 21.45 38.30 4.63
C GLU A 185 21.59 39.40 3.57
N THR A 186 20.74 39.42 2.54
CA THR A 186 20.75 40.48 1.52
C THR A 186 20.30 41.84 2.06
N LEU A 187 19.38 41.85 3.03
CA LEU A 187 18.93 43.09 3.68
C LEU A 187 19.97 43.64 4.68
N THR A 188 20.70 42.76 5.38
CA THR A 188 21.70 43.16 6.37
C THR A 188 23.07 43.48 5.75
N GLY A 189 23.46 42.77 4.68
CA GLY A 189 24.75 42.94 3.98
C GLY A 189 24.88 44.20 3.12
N ARG A 190 23.81 44.98 2.92
CA ARG A 190 23.86 46.28 2.20
C ARG A 190 24.30 47.46 3.07
N SER A 191 24.59 47.24 4.36
CA SER A 191 24.91 48.31 5.32
C SER A 191 26.40 48.56 5.57
N CYS A 192 27.31 47.78 4.97
CA CYS A 192 28.76 47.86 5.25
C CYS A 192 29.63 48.21 4.03
N THR A 193 29.10 49.01 3.11
CA THR A 193 29.91 49.71 2.10
C THR A 193 29.64 51.20 2.19
N SER A 194 30.34 51.87 3.10
CA SER A 194 30.54 53.32 3.11
C SER A 194 31.96 53.59 3.58
#